data_AF-A0A956LNN6-F1
#
_entry.id   AF-A0A956LNN6-F1
#
_cell.length_a   1.000
_cell.length_b   1.000
_cell.length_c   1.000
_cell.angle_alpha   90.00
_cell.angle_beta   90.00
_cell.angle_gamma   90.00
#
_symmetry.space_group_name_H-M   'P 1'
#
loop_
_entity.id
_entity.type
_entity.pdbx_description
1 polymer ?
#
loop_
_entity_poly.entity_id
_entity_poly.type
_entity_poly.pdbx_seq_one_letter_code
_entity_poly.pdbx_strand_id
1 'polypeptide(L)'
;MAEPITIQLTFTTPLNGTGDIALERNNLTVTNGRLYTATVPSGSRLSPDLFSLVSAGSVKSVAISASTHCPTDVARVYVGSTVRTEIDLRGRHQTVTFGPGEQLAFVTHGPTTVTLVVNELSEAEHAARVEPVIAFPSRIRLSRSDGSGFAPGGVLNPALTWNEAARMFTGDVSTNGSIPLEVLDPRESRFAGLTTRVRLSGFDGELASVGRTDAVNGETHFVAQVAAGQWSPPFQLSHDDLLALETPALRAGCTSCVADIELLPGRDAAVVVSTAAASAGSTVAAGTVPRSAWIDRSVNAAGATPREDGWLLWTHAITGNPNAAGNKGFHGTGAGNKGILSTSYADELPLGDLQSLVIRYASLTAGNDS
;
A
#
# COMPACT_ATOMS: atom_id res chain seq x y z
N MET A 1 5.79 -22.28 -28.00
CA MET A 1 6.33 -21.23 -27.14
C MET A 1 7.33 -20.44 -27.97
N ALA A 2 7.14 -19.14 -28.13
CA ALA A 2 8.17 -18.30 -28.73
C ALA A 2 9.38 -18.30 -27.79
N GLU A 3 10.58 -18.41 -28.34
CA GLU A 3 11.78 -18.33 -27.51
C GLU A 3 12.01 -16.88 -27.08
N PRO A 4 12.43 -16.65 -25.82
CA PRO A 4 12.56 -15.31 -25.29
C PRO A 4 13.65 -14.53 -26.04
N ILE A 5 13.41 -13.24 -26.21
CA ILE A 5 14.40 -12.28 -26.68
C ILE A 5 14.97 -11.51 -25.49
N THR A 6 16.25 -11.20 -25.55
CA THR A 6 16.93 -10.39 -24.53
C THR A 6 17.27 -9.04 -25.13
N ILE A 7 16.88 -7.95 -24.45
CA ILE A 7 17.21 -6.59 -24.82
C ILE A 7 18.04 -5.99 -23.68
N GLN A 8 19.24 -5.50 -23.99
CA GLN A 8 20.12 -4.85 -23.03
C GLN A 8 20.35 -3.40 -23.45
N LEU A 9 19.87 -2.48 -22.62
CA LEU A 9 19.92 -1.05 -22.86
C LEU A 9 20.88 -0.40 -21.88
N THR A 10 21.91 0.26 -22.41
CA THR A 10 22.86 1.02 -21.61
C THR A 10 22.48 2.49 -21.61
N PHE A 11 22.22 3.04 -20.43
CA PHE A 11 21.92 4.45 -20.22
C PHE A 11 23.13 5.14 -19.59
N THR A 12 23.65 6.17 -20.25
CA THR A 12 24.84 6.91 -19.80
C THR A 12 24.50 8.12 -18.92
N THR A 13 23.22 8.45 -18.78
CA THR A 13 22.71 9.59 -18.01
C THR A 13 21.53 9.16 -17.13
N PRO A 14 21.22 9.89 -16.06
CA PRO A 14 19.99 9.70 -15.28
C PRO A 14 18.74 9.80 -16.17
N LEU A 15 17.70 9.03 -15.81
CA LEU A 15 16.43 8.96 -16.52
C LEU A 15 15.29 9.52 -15.67
N ASN A 16 14.37 10.23 -16.29
CA ASN A 16 13.26 10.89 -15.61
C ASN A 16 11.89 10.24 -15.90
N GLY A 17 11.87 9.12 -16.62
CA GLY A 17 10.63 8.43 -17.00
C GLY A 17 9.80 9.14 -18.07
N THR A 18 10.39 10.12 -18.78
CA THR A 18 9.74 10.87 -19.86
C THR A 18 10.55 10.79 -21.16
N GLY A 19 9.88 11.09 -22.27
CA GLY A 19 10.46 11.02 -23.61
C GLY A 19 10.60 9.59 -24.12
N ASP A 20 10.21 9.37 -25.37
CA ASP A 20 10.36 8.08 -26.02
C ASP A 20 11.83 7.84 -26.40
N ILE A 21 12.28 6.60 -26.23
CA ILE A 21 13.58 6.16 -26.68
C ILE A 21 13.53 6.11 -28.20
N ALA A 22 14.20 7.07 -28.84
CA ALA A 22 14.28 7.20 -30.29
C ALA A 22 15.29 6.23 -30.91
N LEU A 23 15.17 4.95 -30.55
CA LEU A 23 15.88 3.85 -31.22
C LEU A 23 14.85 3.02 -31.99
N GLU A 24 15.26 2.51 -33.14
CA GLU A 24 14.52 1.54 -33.93
C GLU A 24 15.28 0.20 -33.92
N ARG A 25 14.64 -0.85 -34.44
CA ARG A 25 15.24 -2.18 -34.57
C ARG A 25 16.64 -2.16 -35.19
N ASN A 26 16.82 -1.33 -36.21
CA ASN A 26 18.08 -1.25 -36.97
C ASN A 26 19.21 -0.55 -36.20
N ASN A 27 18.90 0.12 -35.09
CA ASN A 27 19.90 0.72 -34.21
C ASN A 27 20.45 -0.26 -33.17
N LEU A 28 19.85 -1.45 -33.03
CA LEU A 28 20.26 -2.48 -32.09
C LEU A 28 21.34 -3.37 -32.71
N THR A 29 22.37 -3.68 -31.93
CA THR A 29 23.33 -4.73 -32.27
C THR A 29 22.73 -6.09 -31.91
N VAL A 30 22.68 -7.00 -32.87
CA VAL A 30 22.08 -8.33 -32.69
C VAL A 30 23.17 -9.39 -32.56
N THR A 31 23.17 -10.10 -31.44
CA THR A 31 24.04 -11.25 -31.17
C THR A 31 23.20 -12.52 -31.10
N ASN A 32 23.63 -13.57 -31.80
CA ASN A 32 22.96 -14.89 -31.84
C ASN A 32 21.46 -14.82 -32.22
N GLY A 33 21.05 -13.77 -32.93
CA GLY A 33 19.65 -13.54 -33.34
C GLY A 33 18.66 -13.22 -32.22
N ARG A 34 19.11 -13.16 -30.95
CA ARG A 34 18.21 -13.08 -29.77
C ARG A 34 18.64 -12.12 -28.69
N LEU A 35 19.90 -11.71 -28.68
CA LEU A 35 20.39 -10.67 -27.79
C LEU A 35 20.51 -9.38 -28.59
N TYR A 36 19.71 -8.40 -28.21
CA TYR A 36 19.70 -7.06 -28.78
C TYR A 36 20.34 -6.11 -27.79
N THR A 37 21.38 -5.38 -28.20
CA THR A 37 22.06 -4.43 -27.33
C THR A 37 22.11 -3.06 -27.97
N ALA A 38 21.97 -2.02 -27.15
CA ALA A 38 22.15 -0.63 -27.59
C ALA A 38 22.50 0.29 -26.42
N THR A 39 23.23 1.36 -26.74
CA THR A 39 23.35 2.52 -25.86
C THR A 39 22.24 3.50 -26.21
N VAL A 40 21.46 3.90 -25.20
CA VAL A 40 20.32 4.80 -25.39
C VAL A 40 20.79 6.25 -25.40
N PRO A 41 20.60 6.99 -26.52
CA PRO A 41 21.09 8.36 -26.63
C PRO A 41 20.24 9.37 -25.87
N SER A 42 18.92 9.15 -25.80
CA SER A 42 17.97 9.99 -25.07
C SER A 42 16.64 9.26 -24.88
N GLY A 43 15.79 9.79 -24.00
CA GLY A 43 14.48 9.22 -23.68
C GLY A 43 14.55 8.14 -22.61
N SER A 44 13.40 7.87 -22.01
CA SER A 44 13.26 6.89 -20.92
C SER A 44 12.13 5.89 -21.15
N ARG A 45 11.32 6.05 -22.21
CA ARG A 45 10.13 5.24 -22.50
C ARG A 45 10.32 4.34 -23.71
N LEU A 46 9.94 3.08 -23.56
CA LEU A 46 9.86 2.10 -24.63
C LEU A 46 8.42 2.01 -25.14
N SER A 47 8.30 1.95 -26.45
CA SER A 47 7.05 1.70 -27.15
C SER A 47 6.55 0.27 -26.88
N PRO A 48 5.24 0.00 -27.06
CA PRO A 48 4.64 -1.30 -26.78
C PRO A 48 5.14 -2.44 -27.68
N ASP A 49 5.76 -2.14 -28.81
CA ASP A 49 6.35 -3.11 -29.75
C ASP A 49 7.84 -3.38 -29.47
N LEU A 50 8.43 -2.71 -28.46
CA LEU A 50 9.83 -2.85 -28.03
C LEU A 50 10.81 -2.84 -29.23
N PHE A 51 10.85 -1.72 -29.94
CA PHE A 51 11.65 -1.56 -31.17
C PHE A 51 11.18 -2.43 -32.33
N SER A 52 9.87 -2.68 -32.42
CA SER A 52 9.25 -3.58 -33.40
C SER A 52 9.82 -5.01 -33.38
N LEU A 53 10.29 -5.45 -32.21
CA LEU A 53 10.76 -6.82 -31.98
C LEU A 53 9.62 -7.77 -31.61
N VAL A 54 8.54 -7.22 -31.06
CA VAL A 54 7.32 -7.94 -30.66
C VAL A 54 6.09 -7.17 -31.14
N SER A 55 4.92 -7.81 -31.14
CA SER A 55 3.70 -7.12 -31.50
C SER A 55 3.28 -6.10 -30.42
N ALA A 56 2.91 -4.88 -30.83
CA ALA A 56 2.32 -3.89 -29.93
C ALA A 56 0.97 -4.37 -29.36
N GLY A 57 0.25 -5.21 -30.12
CA GLY A 57 -1.07 -5.71 -29.78
C GLY A 57 -1.06 -7.02 -28.98
N SER A 58 0.10 -7.63 -28.76
CA SER A 58 0.20 -8.87 -28.01
C SER A 58 0.44 -8.63 -26.53
N VAL A 59 -0.06 -9.56 -25.72
CA VAL A 59 0.33 -9.68 -24.31
C VAL A 59 1.73 -10.29 -24.24
N LYS A 60 2.57 -9.74 -23.36
CA LYS A 60 3.95 -10.19 -23.22
C LYS A 60 4.37 -10.24 -21.76
N SER A 61 5.20 -11.20 -21.42
CA SER A 61 5.88 -11.28 -20.13
C SER A 61 7.27 -10.66 -20.29
N VAL A 62 7.59 -9.68 -19.47
CA VAL A 62 8.86 -8.96 -19.53
C VAL A 62 9.53 -9.05 -18.16
N ALA A 63 10.66 -9.74 -18.11
CA ALA A 63 11.50 -9.79 -16.92
C ALA A 63 12.53 -8.67 -16.96
N ILE A 64 12.55 -7.81 -15.95
CA ILE A 64 13.32 -6.57 -15.89
C ILE A 64 14.38 -6.69 -14.80
N SER A 65 15.63 -6.36 -15.12
CA SER A 65 16.73 -6.20 -14.16
C SER A 65 17.61 -5.01 -14.53
N ALA A 66 18.38 -4.50 -13.57
CA ALA A 66 19.34 -3.42 -13.77
C ALA A 66 20.72 -3.79 -13.21
N SER A 67 21.79 -3.24 -13.79
CA SER A 67 23.16 -3.46 -13.33
C SER A 67 23.48 -2.81 -11.98
N THR A 68 22.68 -1.82 -11.59
CA THR A 68 22.79 -1.09 -10.32
C THR A 68 21.53 -1.30 -9.50
N HIS A 69 21.67 -1.24 -8.17
CA HIS A 69 20.53 -1.22 -7.26
C HIS A 69 20.53 0.10 -6.50
N CYS A 70 19.54 0.94 -6.81
CA CYS A 70 19.19 2.11 -6.02
C CYS A 70 17.71 1.98 -5.66
N PRO A 71 17.33 2.08 -4.38
CA PRO A 71 15.92 1.96 -3.97
C PRO A 71 14.98 2.99 -4.60
N THR A 72 15.52 4.08 -5.14
CA THR A 72 14.74 5.14 -5.82
C THR A 72 14.70 4.97 -7.34
N ASP A 73 15.44 4.02 -7.91
CA ASP A 73 15.39 3.72 -9.34
C ASP A 73 14.24 2.75 -9.62
N VAL A 74 13.36 3.11 -10.56
CA VAL A 74 12.13 2.35 -10.82
C VAL A 74 11.86 2.16 -12.31
N ALA A 75 11.16 1.06 -12.63
CA ALA A 75 10.52 0.86 -13.92
C ALA A 75 9.00 0.98 -13.76
N ARG A 76 8.37 1.74 -14.66
CA ARG A 76 6.94 2.04 -14.66
C ARG A 76 6.27 1.49 -15.91
N VAL A 77 5.19 0.76 -15.73
CA VAL A 77 4.31 0.34 -16.83
C VAL A 77 3.14 1.30 -16.93
N TYR A 78 2.95 1.88 -18.11
CA TYR A 78 1.89 2.83 -18.41
C TYR A 78 0.77 2.19 -19.22
N VAL A 79 -0.46 2.50 -18.84
CA VAL A 79 -1.68 2.32 -19.65
C VAL A 79 -2.15 3.72 -20.03
N GLY A 80 -1.87 4.13 -21.27
CA GLY A 80 -2.02 5.52 -21.69
C GLY A 80 -1.15 6.44 -20.82
N SER A 81 -1.76 7.38 -20.09
CA SER A 81 -1.05 8.31 -19.20
C SER A 81 -0.92 7.83 -17.75
N THR A 82 -1.56 6.70 -17.39
CA THR A 82 -1.62 6.23 -16.00
C THR A 82 -0.57 5.15 -15.75
N VAL A 83 0.16 5.26 -14.63
CA VAL A 83 1.07 4.20 -14.17
C VAL A 83 0.22 3.06 -13.59
N ARG A 84 0.24 1.89 -14.23
CA ARG A 84 -0.43 0.68 -13.75
C ARG A 84 0.40 -0.02 -12.68
N THR A 85 1.68 -0.17 -12.96
CA THR A 85 2.63 -0.91 -12.12
C THR A 85 3.94 -0.15 -12.06
N GLU A 86 4.52 -0.11 -10.88
CA GLU A 86 5.87 0.39 -10.63
C GLU A 86 6.65 -0.72 -9.94
N ILE A 87 7.89 -0.95 -10.37
CA ILE A 87 8.80 -1.91 -9.76
C ILE A 87 10.16 -1.27 -9.53
N ASP A 88 10.83 -1.64 -8.44
CA ASP A 88 12.19 -1.17 -8.18
C ASP A 88 13.17 -1.81 -9.16
N LEU A 89 14.13 -1.04 -9.66
CA LEU A 89 15.23 -1.57 -10.46
C LEU A 89 16.29 -2.21 -9.53
N ARG A 90 16.51 -3.52 -9.73
CA ARG A 90 17.44 -4.33 -8.93
C ARG A 90 18.23 -5.28 -9.82
N GLY A 91 19.32 -5.83 -9.30
CA GLY A 91 20.17 -6.82 -10.00
C GLY A 91 19.48 -8.13 -10.35
N ARG A 92 18.33 -8.44 -9.72
CA ARG A 92 17.54 -9.65 -9.98
C ARG A 92 16.38 -9.37 -10.94
N HIS A 93 16.07 -10.34 -11.79
CA HIS A 93 14.91 -10.25 -12.68
C HIS A 93 13.60 -10.22 -11.90
N GLN A 94 12.75 -9.25 -12.23
CA GLN A 94 11.37 -9.14 -11.76
C GLN A 94 10.46 -9.15 -12.98
N THR A 95 9.44 -10.00 -12.95
CA THR A 95 8.59 -10.23 -14.13
C THR A 95 7.32 -9.40 -14.04
N VAL A 96 7.00 -8.69 -15.12
CA VAL A 96 5.75 -7.95 -15.27
C VAL A 96 5.08 -8.37 -16.57
N THR A 97 3.77 -8.61 -16.52
CA THR A 97 2.96 -8.84 -17.72
C THR A 97 2.56 -7.51 -18.31
N PHE A 98 2.77 -7.32 -19.61
CA PHE A 98 2.36 -6.16 -20.39
C PHE A 98 1.11 -6.49 -21.21
N GLY A 99 0.09 -5.66 -21.08
CA GLY A 99 -1.09 -5.66 -21.94
C GLY A 99 -0.83 -5.03 -23.31
N PRO A 100 -1.78 -5.16 -24.24
CA PRO A 100 -1.73 -4.49 -25.54
C PRO A 100 -1.59 -2.96 -25.39
N GLY A 101 -0.63 -2.36 -26.11
CA GLY A 101 -0.43 -0.91 -26.11
C GLY A 101 0.23 -0.31 -24.86
N GLU A 102 0.61 -1.12 -23.87
CA GLU A 102 1.28 -0.63 -22.67
C GLU A 102 2.75 -0.23 -22.93
N GLN A 103 3.20 0.84 -22.27
CA GLN A 103 4.55 1.39 -22.41
C GLN A 103 5.38 1.14 -21.15
N LEU A 104 6.69 0.98 -21.31
CA LEU A 104 7.63 0.83 -20.19
C LEU A 104 8.49 2.08 -20.06
N ALA A 105 8.56 2.69 -18.89
CA ALA A 105 9.46 3.81 -18.62
C ALA A 105 10.46 3.46 -17.52
N PHE A 106 11.65 4.05 -17.58
CA PHE A 106 12.66 3.93 -16.54
C PHE A 106 12.93 5.29 -15.87
N VAL A 107 13.10 5.28 -14.55
CA VAL A 107 13.54 6.43 -13.77
C VAL A 107 14.79 6.00 -13.02
N THR A 108 15.90 6.69 -13.25
CA THR A 108 17.19 6.32 -12.68
C THR A 108 17.96 7.55 -12.25
N HIS A 109 18.74 7.43 -11.17
CA HIS A 109 19.53 8.54 -10.63
C HIS A 109 20.98 8.56 -11.12
N GLY A 110 21.39 7.55 -11.90
CA GLY A 110 22.72 7.44 -12.47
C GLY A 110 22.78 6.55 -13.71
N PRO A 111 23.98 6.42 -14.30
CA PRO A 111 24.21 5.49 -15.40
C PRO A 111 23.88 4.06 -14.98
N THR A 112 23.16 3.34 -15.84
CA THR A 112 22.79 1.95 -15.55
C THR A 112 22.57 1.18 -16.85
N THR A 113 22.66 -0.15 -16.76
CA THR A 113 22.29 -1.05 -17.84
C THR A 113 21.04 -1.80 -17.42
N VAL A 114 19.96 -1.67 -18.20
CA VAL A 114 18.73 -2.43 -17.99
C VAL A 114 18.72 -3.62 -18.92
N THR A 115 18.39 -4.80 -18.38
CA THR A 115 18.18 -6.02 -19.15
C THR A 115 16.70 -6.40 -19.09
N LEU A 116 16.13 -6.60 -20.28
CA LEU A 116 14.76 -7.06 -20.48
C LEU A 116 14.82 -8.44 -21.11
N VAL A 117 14.13 -9.41 -20.52
CA VAL A 117 13.88 -10.71 -21.16
C VAL A 117 12.41 -10.76 -21.49
N VAL A 118 12.08 -10.79 -22.77
CA VAL A 118 10.73 -10.61 -23.28
C VAL A 118 10.25 -11.91 -23.91
N ASN A 119 9.03 -12.31 -23.57
CA ASN A 119 8.35 -13.43 -24.20
C ASN A 119 6.92 -13.03 -24.56
N GLU A 120 6.52 -13.20 -25.82
CA GLU A 120 5.12 -13.03 -26.23
C GLU A 120 4.30 -14.21 -25.75
N LEU A 121 3.14 -13.91 -25.15
CA LEU A 121 2.27 -14.91 -24.57
C LEU A 121 1.15 -15.25 -25.54
N SER A 122 0.89 -16.53 -25.73
CA SER A 122 -0.39 -16.97 -26.27
C SER A 122 -1.53 -16.63 -25.31
N GLU A 123 -2.77 -16.59 -25.79
CA GLU A 123 -3.94 -16.35 -24.94
C GLU A 123 -4.06 -17.38 -23.80
N ALA A 124 -3.72 -18.65 -24.07
CA ALA A 124 -3.72 -19.70 -23.06
C ALA A 124 -2.64 -19.49 -21.99
N GLU A 125 -1.43 -19.09 -22.39
CA GLU A 125 -0.35 -18.76 -21.46
C GLU A 125 -0.61 -17.47 -20.69
N HIS A 126 -1.27 -16.50 -21.33
CA HIS A 126 -1.75 -15.31 -20.65
C HIS A 126 -2.82 -15.69 -19.63
N ALA A 127 -3.86 -16.45 -20.00
CA ALA A 127 -4.92 -16.88 -19.08
C ALA A 127 -4.37 -17.68 -17.89
N ALA A 128 -3.32 -18.47 -18.08
CA ALA A 128 -2.65 -19.18 -16.99
C ALA A 128 -1.79 -18.28 -16.08
N ARG A 129 -1.39 -17.08 -16.57
CA ARG A 129 -0.55 -16.10 -15.86
C ARG A 129 -1.28 -14.83 -15.45
N VAL A 130 -2.51 -14.62 -15.93
CA VAL A 130 -3.47 -13.74 -15.29
C VAL A 130 -3.66 -14.37 -13.94
N GLU A 131 -2.84 -13.91 -13.00
CA GLU A 131 -3.17 -14.03 -11.60
C GLU A 131 -4.59 -13.49 -11.54
N PRO A 132 -5.58 -14.34 -11.20
CA PRO A 132 -6.94 -13.86 -11.12
C PRO A 132 -6.87 -12.60 -10.26
N VAL A 133 -7.51 -11.51 -10.72
CA VAL A 133 -7.76 -10.35 -9.86
C VAL A 133 -8.73 -10.86 -8.82
N ILE A 134 -8.20 -11.62 -7.90
CA ILE A 134 -8.87 -11.93 -6.69
C ILE A 134 -8.52 -10.71 -5.87
N ALA A 135 -9.44 -9.77 -5.88
CA ALA A 135 -9.70 -9.01 -4.68
C ALA A 135 -9.98 -10.07 -3.59
N PHE A 136 -8.92 -10.65 -3.03
CA PHE A 136 -9.01 -11.41 -1.82
C PHE A 136 -8.84 -10.37 -0.72
N PRO A 137 -9.92 -9.98 -0.04
CA PRO A 137 -9.77 -9.89 1.39
C PRO A 137 -9.25 -11.26 1.83
N SER A 138 -7.96 -11.36 2.13
CA SER A 138 -7.40 -12.58 2.70
C SER A 138 -7.98 -12.67 4.09
N ARG A 139 -9.04 -13.47 4.25
CA ARG A 139 -9.69 -13.68 5.53
C ARG A 139 -8.97 -14.81 6.26
N ILE A 140 -8.63 -14.54 7.50
CA ILE A 140 -8.01 -15.49 8.43
C ILE A 140 -8.95 -15.60 9.61
N ARG A 141 -9.24 -16.84 10.02
CA ARG A 141 -9.99 -17.13 11.23
C ARG A 141 -9.09 -17.82 12.23
N LEU A 142 -8.92 -17.20 13.38
CA LEU A 142 -8.30 -17.84 14.54
C LEU A 142 -9.38 -18.25 15.52
N SER A 143 -9.29 -19.48 16.02
CA SER A 143 -10.21 -20.02 17.00
C SER A 143 -9.44 -20.42 18.26
N ARG A 144 -10.04 -20.19 19.41
CA ARG A 144 -9.50 -20.58 20.70
C ARG A 144 -10.58 -21.27 21.51
N SER A 145 -10.37 -22.55 21.81
CA SER A 145 -11.37 -23.44 22.43
C SER A 145 -10.99 -23.93 23.83
N ASP A 146 -9.90 -23.42 24.41
CA ASP A 146 -9.39 -23.81 25.74
C ASP A 146 -10.14 -23.14 26.92
N GLY A 147 -11.29 -22.51 26.64
CA GLY A 147 -12.07 -21.74 27.62
C GLY A 147 -11.53 -20.33 27.89
N SER A 148 -10.33 -20.00 27.40
CA SER A 148 -9.71 -18.70 27.59
C SER A 148 -10.02 -17.74 26.44
N GLY A 149 -9.84 -16.45 26.69
CA GLY A 149 -9.88 -15.41 25.67
C GLY A 149 -8.57 -15.27 24.90
N PHE A 150 -8.53 -14.37 23.92
CA PHE A 150 -7.28 -13.87 23.39
C PHE A 150 -6.68 -12.85 24.38
N ALA A 151 -5.37 -12.82 24.51
CA ALA A 151 -4.68 -11.74 25.20
C ALA A 151 -3.35 -11.45 24.51
N PRO A 152 -2.93 -10.17 24.48
CA PRO A 152 -1.60 -9.81 24.01
C PRO A 152 -0.53 -10.42 24.93
N GLY A 153 0.68 -10.57 24.40
CA GLY A 153 1.79 -11.18 25.13
C GLY A 153 3.00 -11.34 24.22
N GLY A 154 3.75 -12.43 24.40
CA GLY A 154 4.84 -12.81 23.49
C GLY A 154 4.35 -13.07 22.06
N VAL A 155 5.23 -13.60 21.21
CA VAL A 155 4.88 -13.84 19.81
C VAL A 155 3.98 -15.07 19.68
N LEU A 156 2.83 -14.92 19.02
CA LEU A 156 1.92 -16.00 18.66
C LEU A 156 2.05 -16.34 17.17
N ASN A 157 2.52 -17.55 16.87
CA ASN A 157 2.68 -18.07 15.51
C ASN A 157 1.61 -19.13 15.20
N PRO A 158 0.37 -18.73 14.87
CA PRO A 158 -0.68 -19.69 14.56
C PRO A 158 -0.35 -20.49 13.30
N ALA A 159 -0.57 -21.81 13.35
CA ALA A 159 -0.48 -22.67 12.18
C ALA A 159 -1.73 -22.51 11.30
N LEU A 160 -1.63 -21.70 10.25
CA LEU A 160 -2.73 -21.44 9.34
C LEU A 160 -2.84 -22.53 8.27
N THR A 161 -4.04 -23.09 8.12
CA THR A 161 -4.37 -24.07 7.07
C THR A 161 -5.50 -23.53 6.20
N TRP A 162 -5.42 -23.71 4.88
CA TRP A 162 -6.51 -23.33 3.97
C TRP A 162 -7.72 -24.24 4.18
N ASN A 163 -8.88 -23.66 4.50
CA ASN A 163 -10.16 -24.36 4.59
C ASN A 163 -10.95 -24.14 3.30
N GLU A 164 -11.07 -25.20 2.48
CA GLU A 164 -11.76 -25.12 1.19
C GLU A 164 -13.25 -24.81 1.31
N ALA A 165 -13.92 -25.32 2.34
CA ALA A 165 -15.35 -25.13 2.54
C ALA A 165 -15.67 -23.68 2.95
N ALA A 166 -14.86 -23.11 3.84
CA ALA A 166 -15.02 -21.73 4.32
C ALA A 166 -14.34 -20.69 3.42
N ARG A 167 -13.53 -21.13 2.43
CA ARG A 167 -12.74 -20.29 1.52
C ARG A 167 -11.89 -19.26 2.27
N MET A 168 -11.25 -19.70 3.35
CA MET A 168 -10.39 -18.85 4.20
C MET A 168 -9.31 -19.66 4.90
N PHE A 169 -8.28 -18.98 5.39
CA PHE A 169 -7.31 -19.60 6.28
C PHE A 169 -7.89 -19.75 7.69
N THR A 170 -7.68 -20.89 8.31
CA THR A 170 -8.12 -21.17 9.68
C THR A 170 -6.95 -21.65 10.51
N GLY A 171 -6.88 -21.24 11.77
CA GLY A 171 -5.91 -21.74 12.74
C GLY A 171 -6.52 -21.83 14.13
N ASP A 172 -6.14 -22.86 14.88
CA ASP A 172 -6.50 -23.01 16.28
C ASP A 172 -5.32 -22.61 17.16
N VAL A 173 -5.58 -21.80 18.19
CA VAL A 173 -4.57 -21.32 19.13
C VAL A 173 -4.91 -21.74 20.54
N SER A 174 -3.87 -22.02 21.32
CA SER A 174 -3.96 -22.42 22.74
C SER A 174 -3.07 -21.58 23.66
N THR A 175 -2.37 -20.60 23.09
CA THR A 175 -1.44 -19.72 23.80
C THR A 175 -1.78 -18.26 23.54
N ASN A 176 -1.51 -17.39 24.51
CA ASN A 176 -1.58 -15.94 24.33
C ASN A 176 -0.40 -15.44 23.49
N GLY A 177 -0.61 -14.30 22.85
CA GLY A 177 0.43 -13.58 22.16
C GLY A 177 -0.07 -12.77 20.98
N SER A 178 0.79 -11.87 20.51
CA SER A 178 0.53 -11.00 19.38
C SER A 178 1.06 -11.65 18.09
N ILE A 179 0.33 -11.48 16.99
CA ILE A 179 0.52 -12.23 15.76
C ILE A 179 1.44 -11.45 14.80
N PRO A 180 2.57 -12.00 14.35
CA PRO A 180 3.44 -11.35 13.38
C PRO A 180 2.77 -11.13 12.03
N LEU A 181 3.12 -10.02 11.37
CA LEU A 181 2.63 -9.70 10.03
C LEU A 181 2.97 -10.77 9.00
N GLU A 182 4.16 -11.37 9.12
CA GLU A 182 4.62 -12.44 8.22
C GLU A 182 3.77 -13.72 8.29
N VAL A 183 3.04 -13.93 9.39
CA VAL A 183 2.07 -15.02 9.52
C VAL A 183 0.75 -14.66 8.83
N LEU A 184 0.35 -13.39 8.88
CA LEU A 184 -0.88 -12.92 8.25
C LEU A 184 -0.76 -12.85 6.72
N ASP A 185 0.36 -12.32 6.22
CA ASP A 185 0.65 -12.32 4.79
C ASP A 185 2.12 -12.67 4.52
N PRO A 186 2.42 -13.89 4.07
CA PRO A 186 3.79 -14.33 3.81
C PRO A 186 4.40 -13.72 2.54
N ARG A 187 3.62 -13.01 1.70
CA ARG A 187 4.04 -12.56 0.37
C ARG A 187 4.76 -11.20 0.38
N GLU A 188 4.27 -10.21 1.12
CA GLU A 188 4.78 -8.83 1.00
C GLU A 188 4.91 -8.04 2.33
N SER A 189 4.40 -8.56 3.45
CA SER A 189 4.19 -7.77 4.69
C SER A 189 5.45 -7.36 5.45
N ARG A 190 6.60 -8.02 5.20
CA ARG A 190 7.86 -7.76 5.93
C ARG A 190 8.50 -6.39 5.61
N PHE A 191 8.04 -5.71 4.56
CA PHE A 191 8.67 -4.48 4.07
C PHE A 191 7.72 -3.28 3.95
N ALA A 192 6.40 -3.49 3.94
CA ALA A 192 5.42 -2.42 3.62
C ALA A 192 4.36 -2.18 4.72
N GLY A 193 4.34 -3.00 5.79
CA GLY A 193 3.21 -3.02 6.72
C GLY A 193 1.93 -3.54 6.05
N LEU A 194 0.80 -3.48 6.76
CA LEU A 194 -0.45 -4.03 6.27
C LEU A 194 -1.67 -3.31 6.86
N THR A 195 -2.69 -3.08 6.04
CA THR A 195 -3.98 -2.56 6.52
C THR A 195 -4.91 -3.73 6.82
N THR A 196 -5.47 -3.76 8.03
CA THR A 196 -6.32 -4.85 8.50
C THR A 196 -7.55 -4.34 9.24
N ARG A 197 -8.56 -5.19 9.34
CA ARG A 197 -9.63 -5.04 10.33
C ARG A 197 -9.95 -6.39 10.95
N VAL A 198 -10.45 -6.37 12.18
CA VAL A 198 -10.66 -7.57 12.97
C VAL A 198 -12.07 -7.59 13.55
N ARG A 199 -12.70 -8.76 13.57
CA ARG A 199 -13.94 -9.04 14.26
C ARG A 199 -13.72 -10.14 15.29
N LEU A 200 -14.11 -9.87 16.53
CA LEU A 200 -14.00 -10.83 17.63
C LEU A 200 -15.41 -11.33 18.00
N SER A 201 -15.55 -12.60 18.35
CA SER A 201 -16.82 -13.20 18.78
C SER A 201 -16.60 -14.38 19.71
N GLY A 202 -17.67 -14.87 20.35
CA GLY A 202 -17.62 -16.03 21.25
C GLY A 202 -17.11 -15.73 22.67
N PHE A 203 -16.76 -14.48 22.99
CA PHE A 203 -16.24 -14.08 24.30
C PHE A 203 -17.35 -13.57 25.25
N ASP A 204 -17.10 -13.73 26.55
CA ASP A 204 -17.98 -13.29 27.63
C ASP A 204 -17.84 -11.80 27.91
N GLY A 205 -18.94 -11.07 28.13
CA GLY A 205 -18.90 -9.61 28.30
C GLY A 205 -19.14 -8.79 27.02
N GLU A 206 -19.03 -7.46 27.18
CA GLU A 206 -19.57 -6.49 26.21
C GLU A 206 -18.60 -6.09 25.11
N LEU A 207 -17.30 -5.96 25.44
CA LEU A 207 -16.29 -5.42 24.54
C LEU A 207 -15.03 -6.28 24.51
N ALA A 208 -14.37 -6.29 23.36
CA ALA A 208 -13.05 -6.84 23.13
C ALA A 208 -12.16 -5.77 22.48
N SER A 209 -10.85 -5.87 22.65
CA SER A 209 -9.90 -4.88 22.15
C SER A 209 -9.07 -5.44 21.00
N VAL A 210 -8.81 -4.61 20.00
CA VAL A 210 -7.91 -4.92 18.87
C VAL A 210 -6.89 -3.81 18.74
N GLY A 211 -5.67 -4.16 18.34
CA GLY A 211 -4.58 -3.21 18.32
C GLY A 211 -3.31 -3.76 17.72
N ARG A 212 -2.21 -3.12 18.12
CA ARG A 212 -0.86 -3.49 17.74
C ARG A 212 0.01 -3.65 18.97
N THR A 213 0.97 -4.56 18.89
CA THR A 213 2.08 -4.65 19.84
C THR A 213 3.35 -4.29 19.10
N ASP A 214 4.12 -3.34 19.61
CA ASP A 214 5.44 -3.01 19.07
C ASP A 214 6.39 -4.20 19.36
N ALA A 215 7.00 -4.77 18.32
CA ALA A 215 7.84 -5.94 18.46
C ALA A 215 9.16 -5.68 19.21
N VAL A 216 9.61 -4.42 19.29
CA VAL A 216 10.87 -4.01 19.90
C VAL A 216 10.72 -3.84 21.40
N ASN A 217 9.70 -3.12 21.86
CA ASN A 217 9.49 -2.83 23.28
C ASN A 217 8.41 -3.70 23.96
N GLY A 218 7.59 -4.43 23.18
CA GLY A 218 6.51 -5.27 23.68
C GLY A 218 5.28 -4.50 24.16
N GLU A 219 5.23 -3.18 23.95
CA GLU A 219 4.10 -2.33 24.36
C GLU A 219 2.90 -2.56 23.44
N THR A 220 1.73 -2.75 24.04
CA THR A 220 0.48 -2.98 23.30
C THR A 220 -0.39 -1.72 23.30
N HIS A 221 -0.73 -1.27 22.10
CA HIS A 221 -1.60 -0.13 21.85
C HIS A 221 -2.90 -0.61 21.19
N PHE A 222 -4.00 -0.58 21.94
CA PHE A 222 -5.33 -0.87 21.38
C PHE A 222 -5.85 0.31 20.58
N VAL A 223 -6.26 0.03 19.35
CA VAL A 223 -6.76 1.03 18.39
C VAL A 223 -8.29 1.08 18.36
N ALA A 224 -8.95 0.01 18.78
CA ALA A 224 -10.40 -0.05 18.86
C ALA A 224 -10.89 -1.03 19.93
N GLN A 225 -12.07 -0.73 20.48
CA GLN A 225 -12.89 -1.66 21.23
C GLN A 225 -14.12 -2.02 20.39
N VAL A 226 -14.43 -3.31 20.29
CA VAL A 226 -15.49 -3.85 19.44
C VAL A 226 -16.41 -4.75 20.25
N ALA A 227 -17.71 -4.64 20.01
CA ALA A 227 -18.66 -5.61 20.55
C ALA A 227 -18.57 -6.94 19.79
N ALA A 228 -19.06 -8.02 20.42
CA ALA A 228 -19.04 -9.35 19.81
C ALA A 228 -19.73 -9.35 18.43
N GLY A 229 -19.02 -9.84 17.42
CA GLY A 229 -19.51 -9.92 16.03
C GLY A 229 -19.39 -8.62 15.22
N GLN A 230 -18.90 -7.53 15.80
CA GLN A 230 -18.64 -6.29 15.07
C GLN A 230 -17.20 -6.25 14.53
N TRP A 231 -17.06 -5.68 13.33
CA TRP A 231 -15.76 -5.39 12.75
C TRP A 231 -15.19 -4.12 13.37
N SER A 232 -13.88 -4.12 13.63
CA SER A 232 -13.15 -2.91 13.93
C SER A 232 -13.12 -1.98 12.73
N PRO A 233 -12.88 -0.67 12.96
CA PRO A 233 -12.38 0.19 11.90
C PRO A 233 -11.10 -0.42 11.28
N PRO A 234 -10.85 -0.19 9.98
CA PRO A 234 -9.55 -0.48 9.39
C PRO A 234 -8.43 0.28 10.11
N PHE A 235 -7.31 -0.40 10.35
CA PHE A 235 -6.11 0.21 10.92
C PHE A 235 -4.85 -0.37 10.27
N GLN A 236 -3.76 0.37 10.37
CA GLN A 236 -2.49 0.00 9.79
C GLN A 236 -1.58 -0.64 10.84
N LEU A 237 -0.93 -1.72 10.45
CA LEU A 237 0.19 -2.32 11.15
C LEU A 237 1.47 -1.99 10.39
N SER A 238 2.46 -1.43 11.07
CA SER A 238 3.80 -1.25 10.51
C SER A 238 4.49 -2.60 10.31
N HIS A 239 5.54 -2.63 9.49
CA HIS A 239 6.38 -3.82 9.26
C HIS A 239 6.95 -4.46 10.54
N ASP A 240 7.15 -3.66 11.59
CA ASP A 240 7.66 -4.11 12.89
C ASP A 240 6.56 -4.30 13.96
N ASP A 241 5.30 -4.04 13.62
CA ASP A 241 4.19 -4.24 14.55
C ASP A 241 3.75 -5.72 14.57
N LEU A 242 3.10 -6.14 15.65
CA LEU A 242 2.38 -7.41 15.77
C LEU A 242 0.89 -7.10 15.96
N LEU A 243 0.00 -7.92 15.41
CA LEU A 243 -1.45 -7.78 15.65
C LEU A 243 -1.79 -8.24 17.08
N ALA A 244 -2.35 -7.33 17.87
CA ALA A 244 -2.76 -7.59 19.24
C ALA A 244 -4.27 -7.80 19.33
N LEU A 245 -4.67 -8.90 19.99
CA LEU A 245 -6.07 -9.25 20.23
C LEU A 245 -6.28 -9.45 21.73
N GLU A 246 -7.33 -8.84 22.27
CA GLU A 246 -7.75 -9.05 23.65
C GLU A 246 -9.24 -9.33 23.70
N THR A 247 -9.60 -10.49 24.23
CA THR A 247 -10.99 -10.81 24.56
C THR A 247 -11.05 -11.32 25.99
N PRO A 248 -12.16 -11.11 26.68
CA PRO A 248 -12.49 -11.89 27.87
C PRO A 248 -12.55 -13.41 27.56
N ALA A 249 -12.74 -14.19 28.62
CA ALA A 249 -12.90 -15.64 28.55
C ALA A 249 -14.06 -16.06 27.64
N LEU A 250 -14.10 -17.36 27.29
CA LEU A 250 -15.14 -17.93 26.46
C LEU A 250 -16.53 -17.76 27.08
N ARG A 251 -17.49 -17.27 26.29
CA ARG A 251 -18.89 -17.15 26.71
C ARG A 251 -19.52 -18.53 26.90
N ALA A 252 -20.31 -18.68 27.96
CA ALA A 252 -21.10 -19.90 28.17
C ALA A 252 -21.97 -20.22 26.94
N GLY A 253 -21.94 -21.48 26.50
CA GLY A 253 -22.67 -21.96 25.32
C GLY A 253 -21.96 -21.78 23.98
N CYS A 254 -20.85 -21.04 23.93
CA CYS A 254 -19.97 -21.00 22.76
C CYS A 254 -18.92 -22.12 22.82
N THR A 255 -18.49 -22.60 21.66
CA THR A 255 -17.44 -23.63 21.55
C THR A 255 -16.02 -23.05 21.48
N SER A 256 -15.90 -21.79 21.06
CA SER A 256 -14.61 -21.11 20.90
C SER A 256 -14.76 -19.59 20.88
N CYS A 257 -13.74 -18.88 21.35
CA CYS A 257 -13.51 -17.47 21.02
C CYS A 257 -12.95 -17.42 19.59
N VAL A 258 -13.48 -16.54 18.76
CA VAL A 258 -13.13 -16.49 17.33
C VAL A 258 -12.70 -15.09 16.96
N ALA A 259 -11.55 -14.98 16.29
CA ALA A 259 -11.05 -13.78 15.66
C ALA A 259 -11.06 -13.96 14.14
N ASP A 260 -11.92 -13.21 13.45
CA ASP A 260 -11.87 -13.06 12.00
C ASP A 260 -11.03 -11.82 11.67
N ILE A 261 -10.00 -12.00 10.86
CA ILE A 261 -9.05 -10.97 10.45
C ILE A 261 -9.18 -10.83 8.95
N GLU A 262 -9.35 -9.60 8.48
CA GLU A 262 -9.46 -9.30 7.06
C GLU A 262 -8.33 -8.37 6.63
N LEU A 263 -7.46 -8.89 5.76
CA LEU A 263 -6.38 -8.12 5.17
C LEU A 263 -6.94 -7.30 4.02
N LEU A 264 -6.75 -5.99 4.07
CA LEU A 264 -7.25 -5.06 3.07
C LEU A 264 -6.12 -4.72 2.09
N PRO A 265 -6.38 -4.72 0.76
CA PRO A 265 -5.37 -4.35 -0.22
C PRO A 265 -4.88 -2.93 0.06
N GLY A 266 -3.59 -2.79 0.33
CA GLY A 266 -2.95 -1.55 0.72
C GLY A 266 -2.85 -0.54 -0.42
N ARG A 267 -3.96 0.08 -0.84
CA ARG A 267 -3.92 1.16 -1.84
C ARG A 267 -4.68 2.45 -1.55
N ASP A 268 -5.47 2.58 -0.48
CA ASP A 268 -6.29 3.79 -0.31
C ASP A 268 -5.97 4.68 0.90
N ALA A 269 -4.81 4.53 1.54
CA ALA A 269 -4.36 5.47 2.58
C ALA A 269 -2.85 5.78 2.52
N ALA A 270 -2.36 6.23 1.36
CA ALA A 270 -1.05 6.88 1.32
C ALA A 270 -1.19 8.34 1.80
N VAL A 271 -0.66 8.65 2.97
CA VAL A 271 -0.32 10.04 3.32
C VAL A 271 0.91 10.41 2.49
N VAL A 272 0.69 11.09 1.37
CA VAL A 272 1.78 11.61 0.54
C VAL A 272 2.27 12.92 1.14
N VAL A 273 3.42 12.88 1.82
CA VAL A 273 4.15 14.09 2.23
C VAL A 273 5.16 14.40 1.13
N SER A 274 4.89 15.42 0.31
CA SER A 274 5.85 15.92 -0.67
C SER A 274 6.59 17.14 -0.10
N THR A 275 7.89 17.00 0.18
CA THR A 275 8.77 18.15 0.45
C THR A 275 9.23 18.71 -0.89
N ALA A 276 8.78 19.91 -1.25
CA ALA A 276 9.35 20.64 -2.38
C ALA A 276 10.68 21.31 -1.97
N ALA A 277 11.60 21.43 -2.94
CA ALA A 277 12.91 22.06 -2.73
C ALA A 277 12.77 23.48 -2.13
N ALA A 278 13.55 23.75 -1.08
CA ALA A 278 13.53 25.01 -0.36
C ALA A 278 13.73 26.20 -1.30
N SER A 279 12.76 27.12 -1.35
CA SER A 279 12.97 28.44 -1.93
C SER A 279 13.90 29.23 -1.01
N ALA A 280 15.06 29.64 -1.53
CA ALA A 280 16.01 30.49 -0.82
C ALA A 280 15.32 31.78 -0.34
N GLY A 281 15.19 31.96 0.98
CA GLY A 281 14.72 33.23 1.56
C GLY A 281 13.81 33.17 2.80
N SER A 282 13.46 32.00 3.35
CA SER A 282 12.63 31.94 4.56
C SER A 282 13.47 32.04 5.84
N THR A 283 13.44 33.19 6.52
CA THR A 283 13.87 33.34 7.92
C THR A 283 12.66 33.34 8.83
N VAL A 284 12.12 32.15 9.16
CA VAL A 284 11.09 32.03 10.20
C VAL A 284 11.53 30.98 11.20
N ALA A 285 11.60 31.36 12.47
CA ALA A 285 12.03 30.50 13.57
C ALA A 285 11.04 29.34 13.78
N ALA A 286 11.58 28.13 13.91
CA ALA A 286 10.82 26.94 14.27
C ALA A 286 10.12 27.12 15.64
N GLY A 287 8.82 26.85 15.70
CA GLY A 287 8.04 26.89 16.93
C GLY A 287 6.93 25.83 16.92
N THR A 288 6.67 25.24 18.08
CA THR A 288 5.69 24.19 18.31
C THR A 288 4.31 24.81 18.60
N VAL A 289 3.26 24.37 17.92
CA VAL A 289 1.88 24.81 18.21
C VAL A 289 1.26 23.89 19.27
N PRO A 290 0.75 24.41 20.40
CA PRO A 290 0.23 23.57 21.47
C PRO A 290 -1.08 22.85 21.09
N ARG A 291 -1.24 21.63 21.62
CA ARG A 291 -2.37 20.69 21.45
C ARG A 291 -3.76 21.30 21.56
N SER A 292 -3.93 22.38 22.32
CA SER A 292 -5.22 23.07 22.52
C SER A 292 -5.75 23.79 21.27
N ALA A 293 -4.92 23.99 20.24
CA ALA A 293 -5.34 24.63 18.99
C ALA A 293 -6.07 23.68 18.02
N TRP A 294 -6.05 22.36 18.28
CA TRP A 294 -6.50 21.32 17.34
C TRP A 294 -7.79 20.62 17.75
N ILE A 295 -8.26 20.85 18.97
CA ILE A 295 -9.49 20.25 19.49
C ILE A 295 -10.64 21.22 19.18
N ASP A 296 -11.73 20.70 18.61
CA ASP A 296 -13.01 21.37 18.29
C ASP A 296 -13.13 22.21 17.01
N ARG A 297 -12.89 21.65 15.81
CA ARG A 297 -13.41 22.25 14.56
C ARG A 297 -14.04 21.23 13.58
N SER A 298 -15.25 21.58 13.15
CA SER A 298 -16.20 20.83 12.31
C SER A 298 -15.84 20.85 10.82
N VAL A 299 -16.31 19.84 10.06
CA VAL A 299 -16.23 19.83 8.59
C VAL A 299 -17.64 20.06 8.03
N ASN A 300 -17.80 21.10 7.22
CA ASN A 300 -19.04 21.39 6.49
C ASN A 300 -19.16 20.43 5.29
N ALA A 301 -20.35 19.88 5.08
CA ALA A 301 -20.62 18.77 4.16
C ALA A 301 -20.47 19.08 2.64
N ALA A 302 -20.02 20.28 2.27
CA ALA A 302 -19.93 20.74 0.89
C ALA A 302 -18.56 20.42 0.30
N GLY A 303 -18.36 19.21 -0.24
CA GLY A 303 -17.11 18.86 -0.94
C GLY A 303 -16.80 17.36 -1.09
N ALA A 304 -17.60 16.47 -0.50
CA ALA A 304 -17.43 15.04 -0.71
C ALA A 304 -17.76 14.64 -2.15
N THR A 305 -16.91 13.79 -2.72
CA THR A 305 -17.24 13.09 -3.97
C THR A 305 -17.83 11.73 -3.60
N PRO A 306 -19.09 11.42 -3.96
CA PRO A 306 -19.67 10.11 -3.70
C PRO A 306 -18.95 9.04 -4.54
N ARG A 307 -18.67 7.88 -3.95
CA ARG A 307 -18.35 6.65 -4.71
C ARG A 307 -19.59 5.77 -4.84
N GLU A 308 -19.63 4.95 -5.89
CA GLU A 308 -20.74 4.04 -6.23
C GLU A 308 -21.09 3.06 -5.09
N ASP A 309 -20.21 2.91 -4.10
CA ASP A 309 -20.30 1.93 -3.01
C ASP A 309 -20.86 2.54 -1.70
N GLY A 310 -21.35 3.78 -1.72
CA GLY A 310 -21.92 4.47 -0.55
C GLY A 310 -20.89 5.16 0.37
N TRP A 311 -19.63 5.20 -0.03
CA TRP A 311 -18.56 5.91 0.69
C TRP A 311 -18.42 7.35 0.20
N LEU A 312 -18.18 8.28 1.13
CA LEU A 312 -17.83 9.66 0.80
C LEU A 312 -16.32 9.83 0.91
N LEU A 313 -15.67 10.15 -0.22
CA LEU A 313 -14.25 10.48 -0.24
C LEU A 313 -14.08 11.99 0.01
N TRP A 314 -13.32 12.32 1.04
CA TRP A 314 -12.94 13.68 1.36
C TRP A 314 -11.48 13.90 1.01
N THR A 315 -11.22 14.89 0.16
CA THR A 315 -9.87 15.40 -0.10
C THR A 315 -9.77 16.79 0.51
N HIS A 316 -8.85 16.99 1.44
CA HIS A 316 -8.55 18.31 1.97
C HIS A 316 -7.14 18.68 1.56
N ALA A 317 -6.99 19.75 0.80
CA ALA A 317 -5.71 20.36 0.51
C ALA A 317 -5.58 21.62 1.35
N ILE A 318 -4.66 21.62 2.31
CA ILE A 318 -4.27 22.83 3.02
C ILE A 318 -3.17 23.48 2.20
N THR A 319 -3.44 24.62 1.58
CA THR A 319 -2.45 25.44 0.85
C THR A 319 -2.14 26.70 1.63
N GLY A 320 -0.86 26.91 1.94
CA GLY A 320 -0.35 28.11 2.61
C GLY A 320 0.29 27.80 3.96
N ASN A 321 1.28 28.61 4.33
CA ASN A 321 1.99 28.49 5.61
C ASN A 321 1.01 28.69 6.79
N PRO A 322 0.79 27.68 7.65
CA PRO A 322 -0.11 27.80 8.79
C PRO A 322 0.35 28.84 9.82
N ASN A 323 1.61 29.28 9.75
CA ASN A 323 2.19 30.29 10.64
C ASN A 323 2.10 31.73 10.08
N ALA A 324 1.50 31.95 8.90
CA ALA A 324 1.27 33.29 8.39
C ALA A 324 0.17 33.99 9.21
N ALA A 325 0.56 34.98 10.02
CA ALA A 325 -0.38 35.81 10.77
C ALA A 325 -1.45 36.41 9.83
N GLY A 326 -2.71 36.01 10.02
CA GLY A 326 -3.86 36.54 9.27
C GLY A 326 -4.62 35.54 8.40
N ASN A 327 -4.20 34.27 8.32
CA ASN A 327 -4.93 33.27 7.52
C ASN A 327 -6.20 32.78 8.25
N LYS A 328 -7.34 33.47 8.04
CA LYS A 328 -8.65 33.18 8.65
C LYS A 328 -9.42 32.02 7.98
N GLY A 329 -8.72 30.94 7.61
CA GLY A 329 -9.31 29.81 6.91
C GLY A 329 -10.00 28.77 7.80
N PHE A 330 -10.60 29.12 8.94
CA PHE A 330 -11.23 28.13 9.83
C PHE A 330 -12.32 28.72 10.72
N HIS A 331 -13.53 29.02 10.24
CA HIS A 331 -14.67 29.24 11.16
C HIS A 331 -15.99 28.73 10.54
N GLY A 332 -16.52 27.63 11.07
CA GLY A 332 -17.90 27.19 10.89
C GLY A 332 -18.50 26.89 12.26
N THR A 333 -19.42 27.74 12.72
CA THR A 333 -20.17 27.59 13.98
C THR A 333 -21.32 26.61 13.78
N GLY A 334 -21.27 25.44 14.42
CA GLY A 334 -22.36 24.46 14.43
C GLY A 334 -22.10 23.36 15.45
N ALA A 335 -23.04 23.13 16.36
CA ALA A 335 -22.93 22.24 17.50
C ALA A 335 -23.08 20.75 17.10
N GLY A 336 -22.22 19.92 17.66
CA GLY A 336 -22.29 18.45 17.61
C GLY A 336 -21.38 17.83 16.55
N ASN A 337 -20.13 17.49 16.89
CA ASN A 337 -19.25 16.68 16.03
C ASN A 337 -18.13 15.99 16.84
N LYS A 338 -17.85 14.73 16.51
CA LYS A 338 -16.81 13.88 17.11
C LYS A 338 -15.52 13.94 16.26
N GLY A 339 -14.36 14.11 16.89
CA GLY A 339 -13.05 14.18 16.21
C GLY A 339 -12.60 12.84 15.62
N ILE A 340 -11.99 12.88 14.43
CA ILE A 340 -11.53 11.71 13.66
C ILE A 340 -10.01 11.45 13.79
N LEU A 341 -9.23 12.38 14.36
CA LEU A 341 -7.78 12.24 14.48
C LEU A 341 -7.38 12.10 15.95
N SER A 342 -6.94 10.91 16.34
CA SER A 342 -6.17 10.72 17.58
C SER A 342 -4.71 11.13 17.36
N THR A 343 -4.21 11.94 18.28
CA THR A 343 -2.89 12.56 18.34
C THR A 343 -1.76 11.53 18.47
N SER A 344 -1.01 11.25 17.40
CA SER A 344 0.34 10.67 17.51
C SER A 344 1.24 10.88 16.27
N TYR A 345 0.72 11.33 15.12
CA TYR A 345 1.48 11.33 13.87
C TYR A 345 2.17 12.66 13.52
N ALA A 346 1.98 13.72 14.33
CA ALA A 346 2.45 15.07 14.02
C ALA A 346 3.37 15.69 15.08
N ASP A 347 3.69 14.97 16.16
CA ASP A 347 4.46 15.51 17.29
C ASP A 347 5.96 15.66 16.99
N GLU A 348 6.45 15.10 15.88
CA GLU A 348 7.88 15.10 15.52
C GLU A 348 8.22 15.85 14.22
N LEU A 349 7.24 16.46 13.55
CA LEU A 349 7.48 17.21 12.32
C LEU A 349 7.79 18.69 12.63
N PRO A 350 8.98 19.21 12.24
CA PRO A 350 9.24 20.64 12.27
C PRO A 350 8.30 21.33 11.26
N LEU A 351 7.19 21.90 11.75
CA LEU A 351 6.16 22.55 10.93
C LEU A 351 6.66 23.79 10.16
N GLY A 352 7.89 24.23 10.40
CA GLY A 352 8.49 25.41 9.75
C GLY A 352 8.59 25.30 8.22
N ASP A 353 8.67 24.08 7.69
CA ASP A 353 8.86 23.82 6.26
C ASP A 353 7.60 23.28 5.55
N LEU A 354 6.47 23.19 6.27
CA LEU A 354 5.25 22.55 5.77
C LEU A 354 4.41 23.55 4.97
N GLN A 355 4.55 23.57 3.64
CA GLN A 355 3.80 24.48 2.76
C GLN A 355 2.40 23.98 2.36
N SER A 356 2.20 22.67 2.39
CA SER A 356 0.88 22.06 2.17
C SER A 356 0.74 20.72 2.87
N LEU A 357 -0.43 20.47 3.45
CA LEU A 357 -0.82 19.17 3.98
C LEU A 357 -2.06 18.71 3.22
N VAL A 358 -1.96 17.54 2.58
CA VAL A 358 -3.11 16.93 1.91
C VAL A 358 -3.53 15.71 2.72
N ILE A 359 -4.73 15.77 3.30
CA ILE A 359 -5.33 14.64 4.01
C ILE A 359 -6.43 14.08 3.12
N ARG A 360 -6.32 12.79 2.79
CA ARG A 360 -7.37 12.04 2.11
C ARG A 360 -7.88 11.00 3.09
N TYR A 361 -9.19 11.02 3.34
CA TYR A 361 -9.82 10.01 4.18
C TYR A 361 -11.17 9.62 3.57
N ALA A 362 -11.50 8.35 3.72
CA ALA A 362 -12.82 7.83 3.42
C ALA A 362 -13.60 7.79 4.73
N SER A 363 -14.80 8.39 4.77
CA SER A 363 -15.74 8.15 5.86
C SER A 363 -17.00 7.52 5.31
N LEU A 364 -17.46 6.47 5.99
CA LEU A 364 -18.82 6.00 5.81
C LEU A 364 -19.68 6.93 6.66
N THR A 365 -20.45 7.80 6.01
CA THR A 365 -21.49 8.53 6.74
C THR A 365 -22.47 7.48 7.21
N ALA A 366 -22.61 7.31 8.53
CA ALA A 366 -23.79 6.65 9.05
C ALA A 366 -24.97 7.47 8.52
N GLY A 367 -25.71 6.92 7.56
CA GLY A 367 -26.98 7.48 7.18
C GLY A 367 -27.80 7.57 8.45
N ASN A 368 -28.11 8.80 8.88
CA ASN A 368 -29.31 9.05 9.64
C ASN A 368 -30.49 8.85 8.67
N ASP A 369 -30.73 7.62 8.27
CA ASP A 369 -31.96 7.25 7.60
C ASP A 369 -32.88 6.68 8.69
N SER A 370 -33.74 7.59 9.17
CA SER A 370 -34.81 7.48 10.18
C SER A 370 -34.43 7.28 11.65
#